data_AF-A0A444WIJ1-F1
#
_entry.id   AF-A0A444WIJ1-F1
#
_cell.length_a   1.000
_cell.length_b   1.000
_cell.length_c   1.000
_cell.angle_alpha   90.00
_cell.angle_beta   90.00
_cell.angle_gamma   90.00
#
_symmetry.space_group_name_H-M   'P 1'
#
loop_
_entity.id
_entity.type
_entity.pdbx_description
1 polymer ?
#
loop_
_entity_poly.entity_id
_entity_poly.type
_entity_poly.pdbx_seq_one_letter_code
_entity_poly.pdbx_strand_id
1 'polypeptide(L)'
;MRSKIIYGLAIMGLLAVGCNDPDDGSYVNPITIYEKVDGEWGLMNLKMVDEYAKANAIEPSEQNLSALFNYEDFKLRLNVDENMQPTTYEVLGDVPPLFSPNGYWKLSSPFQQPNGEAIKIYLYSDAQKTTLTDELKLISVPGSNEQMEIQLVRTSGGTPFVSYSFKLNAVN
;
A
#
# COMPACT_ATOMS: atom_id res chain seq x y z
N MET A 1 10.02 64.31 -46.18
CA MET A 1 10.72 63.20 -45.50
C MET A 1 9.97 62.78 -44.24
N ARG A 2 8.87 62.00 -44.34
CA ARG A 2 8.12 61.50 -43.17
C ARG A 2 7.61 60.06 -43.30
N SER A 3 7.93 59.37 -44.39
CA SER A 3 7.35 58.06 -44.73
C SER A 3 8.32 56.87 -44.57
N LYS A 4 9.61 57.12 -44.34
CA LYS A 4 10.63 56.04 -44.22
C LYS A 4 10.81 55.48 -42.79
N ILE A 5 10.27 56.13 -41.77
CA ILE A 5 10.41 55.70 -40.35
C ILE A 5 9.34 54.67 -39.96
N ILE A 6 8.21 54.63 -40.67
CA ILE A 6 7.07 53.75 -40.33
C ILE A 6 7.34 52.29 -40.72
N TYR A 7 8.10 52.04 -41.78
CA TYR A 7 8.44 50.67 -42.21
C TYR A 7 9.47 49.97 -41.30
N GLY A 8 10.29 50.74 -40.57
CA GLY A 8 11.27 50.17 -39.64
C GLY A 8 10.65 49.62 -38.35
N LEU A 9 9.58 50.24 -37.84
CA LEU A 9 8.90 49.79 -36.63
C LEU A 9 8.03 48.54 -36.87
N ALA A 10 7.47 48.37 -38.07
CA ALA A 10 6.60 47.25 -38.39
C ALA A 10 7.37 45.90 -38.51
N ILE A 11 8.65 45.93 -38.88
CA ILE A 11 9.49 44.72 -39.02
C ILE A 11 10.00 44.23 -37.65
N MET A 12 10.11 45.12 -36.66
CA MET A 12 10.62 44.76 -35.32
C MET A 12 9.57 44.11 -34.40
N GLY A 13 8.28 44.27 -34.72
CA GLY A 13 7.17 43.65 -33.97
C GLY A 13 6.91 42.17 -34.32
N LEU A 14 7.39 41.69 -35.47
CA LEU A 14 7.18 40.31 -35.95
C LEU A 14 8.19 39.29 -35.38
N LEU A 15 9.24 39.75 -34.69
CA LEU A 15 10.27 38.88 -34.08
C LEU A 15 9.95 38.51 -32.62
N ALA A 16 8.86 39.01 -32.04
CA ALA A 16 8.48 38.78 -30.65
C ALA A 16 7.46 37.63 -30.46
N VAL A 17 7.20 36.83 -31.49
CA VAL A 17 6.35 35.64 -31.39
C VAL A 17 7.23 34.41 -31.15
N GLY A 18 7.96 34.42 -30.04
CA GLY A 18 8.53 33.19 -29.50
C GLY A 18 7.38 32.37 -28.93
N CYS A 19 6.99 31.29 -29.60
CA CYS A 19 6.23 30.22 -28.96
C CYS A 19 7.08 29.72 -27.79
N ASN A 20 6.78 30.16 -26.58
CA ASN A 20 7.09 29.37 -25.40
C ASN A 20 6.10 28.20 -25.47
N ASP A 21 6.58 27.03 -25.90
CA ASP A 21 5.92 25.79 -25.51
C ASP A 21 5.89 25.81 -23.98
N PRO A 22 4.71 25.79 -23.33
CA PRO A 22 4.69 25.64 -21.89
C PRO A 22 5.38 24.29 -21.60
N ASP A 23 6.46 24.35 -20.83
CA ASP A 23 7.18 23.19 -20.27
C ASP A 23 6.33 22.56 -19.17
N ASP A 24 5.08 22.25 -19.53
CA ASP A 24 4.12 21.51 -18.74
C ASP A 24 4.51 20.05 -18.96
N GLY A 25 5.47 19.58 -18.15
CA GLY A 25 6.10 18.27 -18.28
C GLY A 25 5.15 17.13 -18.69
N SER A 26 5.70 16.12 -19.37
CA SER A 26 4.92 15.02 -19.92
C SER A 26 4.08 14.32 -18.85
N TYR A 27 2.81 14.06 -19.18
CA TYR A 27 1.92 13.28 -18.33
C TYR A 27 2.55 11.92 -17.96
N VAL A 28 2.57 11.63 -16.65
CA VAL A 28 2.89 10.32 -16.10
C VAL A 28 1.70 9.78 -15.32
N ASN A 29 1.51 8.47 -15.34
CA ASN A 29 0.44 7.84 -14.58
C ASN A 29 0.65 8.06 -13.06
N PRO A 30 -0.42 8.27 -12.28
CA PRO A 30 -0.31 8.37 -10.83
C PRO A 30 0.21 7.08 -10.20
N ILE A 31 1.07 7.22 -9.19
CA ILE A 31 1.58 6.09 -8.39
C ILE A 31 0.43 5.46 -7.60
N THR A 32 0.23 4.17 -7.82
CA THR A 32 -0.74 3.31 -7.13
C THR A 32 -0.22 2.86 -5.77
N ILE A 33 -1.11 2.35 -4.93
CA ILE A 33 -0.72 1.68 -3.69
C ILE A 33 0.03 0.38 -3.99
N TYR A 34 -0.25 -0.30 -5.11
CA TYR A 34 0.47 -1.49 -5.52
C TYR A 34 1.97 -1.25 -5.62
N GLU A 35 2.39 -0.16 -6.29
CA GLU A 35 3.79 0.25 -6.38
C GLU A 35 4.45 0.53 -5.03
N LYS A 36 3.66 0.94 -4.03
CA LYS A 36 4.18 1.27 -2.69
C LYS A 36 4.33 0.05 -1.80
N VAL A 37 3.51 -0.98 -2.01
CA VAL A 37 3.49 -2.20 -1.17
C VAL A 37 4.22 -3.38 -1.82
N ASP A 38 4.62 -3.26 -3.08
CA ASP A 38 5.47 -4.23 -3.76
C ASP A 38 6.78 -4.45 -2.99
N GLY A 39 7.24 -5.69 -2.95
CA GLY A 39 8.50 -6.08 -2.31
C GLY A 39 8.36 -6.98 -1.07
N GLU A 40 9.46 -7.08 -0.33
CA GLU A 40 9.58 -7.93 0.86
C GLU A 40 9.56 -7.07 2.13
N TRP A 41 8.80 -7.53 3.12
CA TRP A 41 8.48 -6.79 4.33
C TRP A 41 8.76 -7.64 5.57
N GLY A 42 9.75 -7.23 6.36
CA GLY A 42 10.16 -7.92 7.59
C GLY A 42 9.32 -7.47 8.78
N LEU A 43 9.11 -8.37 9.75
CA LEU A 43 8.37 -8.03 10.96
C LEU A 43 9.20 -7.19 11.93
N MET A 44 8.70 -6.01 12.27
CA MET A 44 9.21 -5.22 13.38
C MET A 44 8.50 -5.55 14.69
N ASN A 45 7.18 -5.74 14.61
CA ASN A 45 6.35 -6.01 15.78
C ASN A 45 5.04 -6.70 15.38
N LEU A 46 4.68 -7.76 16.09
CA LEU A 46 3.38 -8.42 16.04
C LEU A 46 2.67 -8.24 17.39
N LYS A 47 1.51 -7.59 17.36
CA LYS A 47 0.66 -7.40 18.53
C LYS A 47 -0.68 -8.11 18.33
N MET A 48 -1.04 -8.97 19.27
CA MET A 48 -2.37 -9.55 19.38
C MET A 48 -3.23 -8.71 20.31
N VAL A 49 -4.50 -8.52 19.96
CA VAL A 49 -5.50 -7.79 20.74
C VAL A 49 -6.70 -8.68 20.93
N ASP A 50 -7.09 -8.91 22.19
CA ASP A 50 -8.38 -9.50 22.54
C ASP A 50 -9.44 -8.40 22.44
N GLU A 51 -10.26 -8.46 21.40
CA GLU A 51 -11.26 -7.44 21.12
C GLU A 51 -12.40 -7.46 22.16
N TYR A 52 -12.67 -8.60 22.79
CA TYR A 52 -13.67 -8.70 23.85
C TYR A 52 -13.15 -8.06 25.14
N ALA A 53 -11.93 -8.40 25.56
CA ALA A 53 -11.31 -7.82 26.73
C ALA A 53 -11.17 -6.30 26.57
N LYS A 54 -10.71 -5.84 25.40
CA LYS A 54 -10.60 -4.42 25.06
C LYS A 54 -11.95 -3.69 25.10
N ALA A 55 -13.00 -4.27 24.52
CA ALA A 55 -14.34 -3.67 24.53
C ALA A 55 -14.94 -3.55 25.95
N ASN A 56 -14.53 -4.43 26.87
CA ASN A 56 -14.99 -4.47 28.26
C ASN A 56 -13.99 -3.88 29.27
N ALA A 57 -12.90 -3.25 28.80
CA ALA A 57 -11.82 -2.69 29.64
C ALA A 57 -11.22 -3.70 30.64
N ILE A 58 -11.07 -4.95 30.21
CA ILE A 58 -10.44 -6.05 30.97
C ILE A 58 -8.97 -6.14 30.56
N GLU A 59 -8.07 -6.18 31.55
CA GLU A 59 -6.62 -6.27 31.30
C GLU A 59 -6.05 -7.65 31.70
N PRO A 60 -5.03 -8.17 30.98
CA PRO A 60 -4.43 -7.58 29.77
C PRO A 60 -5.30 -7.80 28.53
N SER A 61 -5.55 -6.75 27.76
CA SER A 61 -6.28 -6.82 26.48
C SER A 61 -5.37 -6.96 25.26
N GLU A 62 -4.07 -6.75 25.43
CA GLU A 62 -3.07 -6.81 24.35
C GLU A 62 -1.87 -7.67 24.76
N GLN A 63 -1.28 -8.36 23.79
CA GLN A 63 -0.07 -9.15 23.97
C GLN A 63 0.88 -8.97 22.79
N ASN A 64 2.15 -8.66 23.07
CA ASN A 64 3.20 -8.66 22.05
C ASN A 64 3.66 -10.10 21.79
N LEU A 65 3.51 -10.55 20.55
CA LEU A 65 3.90 -11.90 20.12
C LEU A 65 5.26 -11.94 19.45
N SER A 66 5.90 -10.79 19.17
CA SER A 66 7.16 -10.73 18.39
C SER A 66 8.30 -11.54 19.03
N ALA A 67 8.36 -11.55 20.36
CA ALA A 67 9.37 -12.31 21.12
C ALA A 67 8.98 -13.77 21.37
N LEU A 68 7.83 -14.21 20.84
CA LEU A 68 7.30 -15.56 20.98
C LEU A 68 7.34 -16.24 19.61
N PHE A 69 7.50 -17.56 19.58
CA PHE A 69 7.33 -18.37 18.35
C PHE A 69 8.20 -17.99 17.12
N ASN A 70 9.41 -17.46 17.32
CA ASN A 70 10.37 -17.14 16.25
C ASN A 70 9.85 -16.16 15.18
N TYR A 71 8.88 -15.29 15.52
CA TYR A 71 8.35 -14.31 14.57
C TYR A 71 9.38 -13.27 14.07
N GLU A 72 10.59 -13.23 14.64
CA GLU A 72 11.72 -12.42 14.14
C GLU A 72 12.07 -12.74 12.68
N ASP A 73 11.89 -14.00 12.24
CA ASP A 73 12.15 -14.43 10.87
C ASP A 73 10.96 -14.21 9.92
N PHE A 74 9.82 -13.70 10.42
CA PHE A 74 8.64 -13.45 9.60
C PHE A 74 8.96 -12.43 8.51
N LYS A 75 8.62 -12.77 7.27
CA LYS A 75 8.56 -11.80 6.18
C LYS A 75 7.33 -12.01 5.33
N LEU A 76 6.76 -10.92 4.85
CA LEU A 76 5.68 -10.92 3.87
C LEU A 76 6.23 -10.38 2.55
N ARG A 77 6.15 -11.17 1.49
CA ARG A 77 6.45 -10.73 0.13
C ARG A 77 5.16 -10.51 -0.63
N LEU A 78 5.00 -9.34 -1.23
CA LEU A 78 3.90 -8.97 -2.11
C LEU A 78 4.50 -8.68 -3.48
N ASN A 79 4.16 -9.49 -4.49
CA ASN A 79 4.71 -9.35 -5.82
C ASN A 79 3.70 -8.65 -6.75
N VAL A 80 4.20 -7.79 -7.63
CA VAL A 80 3.48 -7.26 -8.80
C VAL A 80 4.12 -7.72 -10.11
N ASP A 81 3.41 -7.52 -11.23
CA ASP A 81 3.96 -7.73 -12.57
C ASP A 81 4.57 -6.45 -13.18
N GLU A 82 5.06 -6.52 -14.41
CA GLU A 82 5.64 -5.39 -15.15
C GLU A 82 4.68 -4.20 -15.34
N ASN A 83 3.38 -4.42 -15.18
CA ASN A 83 2.33 -3.40 -15.28
C ASN A 83 1.80 -2.97 -13.89
N MET A 84 2.56 -3.27 -12.83
CA MET A 84 2.20 -2.96 -11.43
C MET A 84 0.87 -3.60 -10.99
N GLN A 85 0.51 -4.75 -11.57
CA GLN A 85 -0.66 -5.52 -11.15
C GLN A 85 -0.28 -6.59 -10.14
N PRO A 86 -1.09 -6.82 -9.10
CA PRO A 86 -0.76 -7.78 -8.06
C PRO A 86 -0.81 -9.21 -8.57
N THR A 87 0.26 -9.97 -8.31
CA THR A 87 0.40 -11.36 -8.71
C THR A 87 0.23 -12.27 -7.49
N THR A 88 1.33 -12.65 -6.86
CA THR A 88 1.39 -13.60 -5.76
C THR A 88 1.83 -12.93 -4.47
N TYR A 89 1.50 -13.55 -3.34
CA TYR A 89 2.11 -13.23 -2.06
C TYR A 89 2.71 -14.48 -1.43
N GLU A 90 3.65 -14.27 -0.53
CA GLU A 90 4.31 -15.34 0.23
C GLU A 90 4.65 -14.86 1.65
N VAL A 91 4.41 -15.71 2.63
CA VAL A 91 4.87 -15.58 4.01
C VAL A 91 6.08 -16.48 4.16
N LEU A 92 7.22 -15.86 4.50
CA LEU A 92 8.51 -16.49 4.69
C LEU A 92 8.84 -16.53 6.19
N GLY A 93 9.74 -17.44 6.57
CA GLY A 93 10.17 -17.66 7.95
C GLY A 93 9.57 -18.93 8.57
N ASP A 94 10.21 -19.44 9.62
CA ASP A 94 9.72 -20.59 10.39
C ASP A 94 8.79 -20.11 11.51
N VAL A 95 7.59 -19.68 11.12
CA VAL A 95 6.64 -19.01 11.99
C VAL A 95 5.28 -19.70 11.93
N PRO A 96 4.53 -19.78 13.06
CA PRO A 96 3.19 -20.34 13.03
C PRO A 96 2.29 -19.57 12.05
N PRO A 97 1.56 -20.26 11.15
CA PRO A 97 0.76 -19.60 10.15
C PRO A 97 -0.47 -18.94 10.78
N LEU A 98 -0.56 -17.61 10.68
CA LEU A 98 -1.76 -16.85 11.06
C LEU A 98 -2.78 -16.74 9.93
N PHE A 99 -2.35 -16.94 8.68
CA PHE A 99 -3.15 -16.98 7.45
C PHE A 99 -2.42 -17.85 6.41
N SER A 100 -3.03 -18.12 5.25
CA SER A 100 -2.40 -18.98 4.23
C SER A 100 -0.99 -18.46 3.86
N PRO A 101 0.05 -19.31 3.87
CA PRO A 101 1.44 -18.86 3.72
C PRO A 101 1.77 -18.42 2.29
N ASN A 102 0.94 -18.72 1.30
CA ASN A 102 1.10 -18.20 -0.05
C ASN A 102 -0.24 -18.18 -0.78
N GLY A 103 -0.27 -17.47 -1.91
CA GLY A 103 -1.41 -17.39 -2.79
C GLY A 103 -1.33 -16.19 -3.71
N TYR A 104 -2.48 -15.65 -4.07
CA TYR A 104 -2.63 -14.47 -4.91
C TYR A 104 -3.27 -13.35 -4.11
N TRP A 105 -3.00 -12.10 -4.47
CA TRP A 105 -3.52 -10.97 -3.69
C TRP A 105 -4.08 -9.86 -4.56
N LYS A 106 -4.87 -8.97 -3.96
CA LYS A 106 -5.39 -7.76 -4.59
C LYS A 106 -5.78 -6.73 -3.54
N LEU A 107 -5.63 -5.44 -3.84
CA LEU A 107 -6.19 -4.38 -3.00
C LEU A 107 -7.68 -4.16 -3.28
N SER A 108 -8.44 -3.73 -2.28
CA SER A 108 -9.81 -3.25 -2.45
C SER A 108 -9.90 -2.04 -3.38
N SER A 109 -8.87 -1.21 -3.38
CA SER A 109 -8.70 -0.07 -4.28
C SER A 109 -7.21 0.18 -4.57
N PRO A 110 -6.83 0.51 -5.82
CA PRO A 110 -5.46 0.89 -6.17
C PRO A 110 -5.04 2.25 -5.59
N PHE A 111 -5.99 3.06 -5.13
CA PHE A 111 -5.78 4.40 -4.58
C PHE A 111 -6.50 4.58 -3.23
N GLN A 112 -6.08 5.60 -2.48
CA GLN A 112 -6.75 6.00 -1.23
C GLN A 112 -8.23 6.29 -1.49
N GLN A 113 -9.11 5.79 -0.61
CA GLN A 113 -10.54 5.99 -0.79
C GLN A 113 -10.99 7.35 -0.23
N PRO A 114 -11.76 8.16 -0.96
CA PRO A 114 -12.19 9.49 -0.51
C PRO A 114 -13.07 9.47 0.74
N ASN A 115 -13.74 8.35 1.00
CA ASN A 115 -14.62 8.14 2.15
C ASN A 115 -13.85 7.80 3.45
N GLY A 116 -12.52 7.68 3.40
CA GLY A 116 -11.70 7.30 4.55
C GLY A 116 -11.80 5.83 4.94
N GLU A 117 -12.41 4.99 4.09
CA GLU A 117 -12.37 3.54 4.31
C GLU A 117 -10.95 3.01 4.18
N ALA A 118 -10.59 2.11 5.11
CA ALA A 118 -9.29 1.48 5.08
C ALA A 118 -9.18 0.56 3.86
N ILE A 119 -8.05 0.66 3.16
CA ILE A 119 -7.72 -0.24 2.06
C ILE A 119 -7.57 -1.65 2.63
N LYS A 120 -8.10 -2.64 1.92
CA LYS A 120 -7.99 -4.05 2.28
C LYS A 120 -7.08 -4.75 1.29
N ILE A 121 -6.27 -5.68 1.78
CA ILE A 121 -5.52 -6.65 1.01
C ILE A 121 -6.32 -7.96 1.08
N TYR A 122 -6.87 -8.36 -0.05
CA TYR A 122 -7.57 -9.61 -0.22
C TYR A 122 -6.58 -10.70 -0.63
N LEU A 123 -6.61 -11.85 0.05
CA LEU A 123 -5.78 -13.02 -0.25
C LEU A 123 -6.65 -14.12 -0.86
N TYR A 124 -6.12 -14.79 -1.88
CA TYR A 124 -6.84 -15.77 -2.69
C TYR A 124 -6.00 -17.04 -2.88
N SER A 125 -6.67 -18.18 -3.03
CA SER A 125 -6.02 -19.46 -3.33
C SER A 125 -5.74 -19.67 -4.83
N ASP A 126 -6.36 -18.90 -5.72
CA ASP A 126 -6.30 -19.08 -7.17
C ASP A 126 -5.89 -17.81 -7.94
N ALA A 127 -5.24 -18.01 -9.09
CA ALA A 127 -4.74 -16.92 -9.93
C ALA A 127 -5.84 -16.01 -10.49
N GLN A 128 -7.04 -16.55 -10.66
CA GLN A 128 -8.22 -15.80 -11.12
C GLN A 128 -8.83 -14.95 -10.00
N LYS A 129 -8.33 -15.07 -8.77
CA LYS A 129 -8.74 -14.31 -7.58
C LYS A 129 -10.24 -14.47 -7.30
N THR A 130 -10.72 -15.71 -7.34
CA THR A 130 -12.15 -16.04 -7.16
C THR A 130 -12.48 -16.58 -5.78
N THR A 131 -11.53 -17.28 -5.15
CA THR A 131 -11.69 -17.91 -3.84
C THR A 131 -10.91 -17.13 -2.79
N LEU A 132 -11.59 -16.26 -2.06
CA LEU A 132 -11.02 -15.46 -0.98
C LEU A 132 -10.68 -16.37 0.22
N THR A 133 -9.44 -16.33 0.69
CA THR A 133 -8.98 -17.11 1.85
C THR A 133 -8.93 -16.26 3.12
N ASP A 134 -8.41 -15.03 3.02
CA ASP A 134 -8.27 -14.12 4.15
C ASP A 134 -8.35 -12.66 3.67
N GLU A 135 -8.61 -11.75 4.62
CA GLU A 135 -8.61 -10.30 4.43
C GLU A 135 -7.67 -9.67 5.45
N LEU A 136 -6.76 -8.81 4.98
CA LEU A 136 -5.92 -7.97 5.81
C LEU A 136 -6.32 -6.51 5.60
N LYS A 137 -6.38 -5.71 6.65
CA LYS A 137 -6.56 -4.25 6.54
C LYS A 137 -5.20 -3.60 6.43
N LEU A 138 -5.01 -2.72 5.46
CA LEU A 138 -3.82 -1.88 5.35
C LEU A 138 -4.06 -0.63 6.20
N ILE A 139 -3.48 -0.62 7.40
CA ILE A 139 -3.64 0.44 8.40
C ILE A 139 -2.75 1.64 8.05
N SER A 140 -1.53 1.37 7.56
CA SER A 140 -0.65 2.42 7.03
C SER A 140 0.01 1.97 5.72
N VAL A 141 -0.01 2.86 4.73
CA VAL A 141 0.64 2.64 3.45
C VAL A 141 2.11 3.08 3.55
N PRO A 142 3.05 2.32 2.97
CA PRO A 142 4.44 2.72 2.90
C PRO A 142 4.62 4.10 2.29
N GLY A 143 5.45 4.90 2.95
CA GLY A 143 5.89 6.22 2.51
C GLY A 143 7.40 6.35 2.61
N SER A 144 7.89 7.52 3.02
CA SER A 144 9.33 7.80 3.14
C SER A 144 10.08 6.93 4.15
N ASN A 145 9.38 6.40 5.15
CA ASN A 145 9.99 5.62 6.24
C ASN A 145 9.99 4.12 5.95
N GLU A 146 9.52 3.69 4.77
CA GLU A 146 9.50 2.29 4.33
C GLU A 146 8.87 1.34 5.36
N GLN A 147 7.82 1.81 6.02
CA GLN A 147 7.08 1.07 7.04
C GLN A 147 5.62 0.93 6.63
N MET A 148 5.06 -0.24 6.93
CA MET A 148 3.66 -0.54 6.71
C MET A 148 3.08 -1.21 7.94
N GLU A 149 1.78 -1.00 8.18
CA GLU A 149 1.02 -1.71 9.19
C GLU A 149 -0.16 -2.40 8.53
N ILE A 150 -0.25 -3.71 8.74
CA ILE A 150 -1.40 -4.52 8.32
C ILE A 150 -2.08 -5.13 9.55
N GLN A 151 -3.39 -5.35 9.44
CA GLN A 151 -4.18 -5.96 10.51
C GLN A 151 -5.00 -7.14 9.99
N LEU A 152 -4.85 -8.29 10.63
CA LEU A 152 -5.76 -9.43 10.47
C LEU A 152 -6.80 -9.38 11.60
N VAL A 153 -8.08 -9.50 11.27
CA VAL A 153 -9.18 -9.55 12.27
C VAL A 153 -9.91 -10.86 12.13
N ARG A 154 -9.98 -11.64 13.21
CA ARG A 154 -10.81 -12.84 13.27
C ARG A 154 -12.16 -12.48 13.85
N THR A 155 -13.21 -12.93 13.18
CA THR A 155 -14.59 -12.68 13.56
C THR A 155 -15.33 -13.99 13.80
N SER A 156 -16.30 -13.98 14.70
CA SER A 156 -17.24 -15.07 14.93
C SER A 156 -18.63 -14.47 15.01
N GLY A 157 -19.56 -14.98 14.19
CA GLY A 157 -20.91 -14.39 14.08
C GLY A 157 -20.93 -12.91 13.64
N GLY A 158 -19.90 -12.45 12.94
CA GLY A 158 -19.74 -11.04 12.54
C GLY A 158 -19.11 -10.14 13.61
N THR A 159 -18.84 -10.65 14.81
CA THR A 159 -18.19 -9.90 15.90
C THR A 159 -16.68 -10.20 15.92
N PRO A 160 -15.81 -9.17 15.87
CA PRO A 160 -14.37 -9.34 16.12
C PRO A 160 -14.11 -9.88 17.52
N PHE A 161 -13.26 -10.90 17.64
CA PHE A 161 -12.85 -11.44 18.94
C PHE A 161 -11.34 -11.37 19.16
N VAL A 162 -10.54 -11.45 18.08
CA VAL A 162 -9.10 -11.23 18.14
C VAL A 162 -8.62 -10.49 16.91
N SER A 163 -7.68 -9.58 17.08
CA SER A 163 -6.95 -8.97 15.98
C SER A 163 -5.44 -9.10 16.14
N TYR A 164 -4.74 -9.15 15.01
CA TYR A 164 -3.28 -9.20 14.93
C TYR A 164 -2.82 -7.98 14.12
N SER A 165 -2.07 -7.08 14.74
CA SER A 165 -1.44 -5.92 14.09
C SER A 165 0.02 -6.25 13.83
N PHE A 166 0.42 -6.22 12.56
CA PHE A 166 1.77 -6.44 12.09
C PHE A 166 2.35 -5.10 11.68
N LYS A 167 3.41 -4.67 12.35
CA LYS A 167 4.25 -3.56 11.89
C LYS A 167 5.42 -4.14 11.13
N LEU A 168 5.56 -3.69 9.90
CA LEU A 168 6.51 -4.23 8.94
C LEU A 168 7.42 -3.13 8.41
N ASN A 169 8.66 -3.48 8.09
CA ASN A 169 9.61 -2.62 7.39
C ASN A 169 10.07 -3.26 6.08
N ALA A 170 10.40 -2.46 5.08
CA ALA A 170 10.99 -2.97 3.85
C ALA A 170 12.30 -3.73 4.15
N VAL A 171 12.48 -4.85 3.47
CA VAL A 171 13.72 -5.64 3.47
C VAL A 171 14.47 -5.28 2.18
N ASN A 172 15.62 -4.64 2.34
CA ASN A 172 16.53 -4.30 1.25
C ASN A 172 17.26 -5.53 0.72
#